data_AF-A3LW80-F1
#
_entry.id   AF-A3LW80-F1
#
_cell.length_a   1.000
_cell.length_b   1.000
_cell.length_c   1.000
_cell.angle_alpha   90.00
_cell.angle_beta   90.00
_cell.angle_gamma   90.00
#
_symmetry.space_group_name_H-M   'P 1'
#
loop_
_entity.id
_entity.type
_entity.pdbx_description
1 polymer ?
#
loop_
_entity_poly.entity_id
_entity_poly.type
_entity_poly.pdbx_seq_one_letter_code
_entity_poly.pdbx_strand_id
1 'polypeptide(L)'
;EQGSIPVHFEEPDVVPIYPSREVNCTLPLKYQQEIVEDMLTKDGLLILGRGLGWDLISANLLHALSSPSVTLRHGPAKTVEKRGLVFVLNAMDDEIVRLKEELTDLQWLDDDENSSFVVITNESQVARKNLYLKGGIISIKSRLLVVDLLAGSISADDITGLFVLHAERLRETSDTSFVVSLFRDENSWGFIKAISDEPESFGGFTPLATKLKVLRLSNVFLWPRFHVEVSASLKPKGKRKEADTRQQAIEINTKLTSRSNKIQAALITCMEACLHELRRHNPELATEYWDKENIHDPNFVIRIRISLNPQWHRLSRTSKQLYFDLETLTGLLNKLLSMDSVSFYQEVQGIVDLNVRKSSSGMESSISPWLNLTEASTIIAYSKERAL
;
A
#
# COMPACT_ATOMS: atom_id res chain seq x y z
N GLU A 1 -1.48 14.48 -58.93
CA GLU A 1 -1.33 13.12 -58.36
C GLU A 1 -2.01 13.12 -57.00
N GLN A 2 -3.08 12.34 -56.83
CA GLN A 2 -3.73 12.17 -55.52
C GLN A 2 -2.88 11.19 -54.72
N GLY A 3 -2.14 11.68 -53.72
CA GLY A 3 -1.36 10.83 -52.83
C GLY A 3 -2.29 10.06 -51.90
N SER A 4 -2.46 8.75 -52.13
CA SER A 4 -3.06 7.85 -51.16
C SER A 4 -1.97 7.26 -50.28
N ILE A 5 -2.07 7.45 -48.96
CA ILE A 5 -1.23 6.74 -47.99
C ILE A 5 -1.93 5.41 -47.68
N PRO A 6 -1.32 4.25 -47.99
CA PRO A 6 -1.88 2.96 -47.58
C PRO A 6 -1.76 2.84 -46.05
N VAL A 7 -2.90 2.77 -45.37
CA VAL A 7 -2.96 2.48 -43.93
C VAL A 7 -3.01 0.98 -43.77
N HIS A 8 -1.87 0.36 -43.40
CA HIS A 8 -1.82 -1.03 -42.99
C HIS A 8 -2.07 -1.09 -41.48
N PHE A 9 -3.18 -1.71 -41.08
CA PHE A 9 -3.42 -2.08 -39.69
C PHE A 9 -2.76 -3.45 -39.48
N GLU A 10 -1.66 -3.49 -38.72
CA GLU A 10 -1.14 -4.75 -38.19
C GLU A 10 -2.05 -5.16 -37.03
N GLU A 11 -2.89 -6.17 -37.25
CA GLU A 11 -3.61 -6.82 -36.16
C GLU A 11 -2.58 -7.47 -35.22
N PRO A 12 -2.76 -7.37 -33.89
CA PRO A 12 -1.84 -8.01 -32.95
C PRO A 12 -1.76 -9.52 -33.22
N ASP A 13 -0.55 -10.08 -33.17
CA ASP A 13 -0.27 -11.48 -33.54
C ASP A 13 -1.09 -12.52 -32.74
N VAL A 14 -1.51 -12.15 -31.52
CA VAL A 14 -2.31 -12.99 -30.61
C VAL A 14 -3.46 -12.18 -30.02
N VAL A 15 -4.70 -12.62 -30.31
CA VAL A 15 -5.92 -12.03 -29.71
C VAL A 15 -6.55 -13.04 -28.76
N PRO A 16 -6.63 -12.76 -27.46
CA PRO A 16 -7.39 -13.57 -26.53
C PRO A 16 -8.89 -13.32 -26.73
N ILE A 17 -9.63 -14.40 -26.97
CA ILE A 17 -11.10 -14.40 -26.98
C ILE A 17 -11.58 -15.10 -25.72
N TYR A 18 -12.24 -14.31 -24.88
CA TYR A 18 -12.94 -14.79 -23.69
C TYR A 18 -14.37 -15.19 -24.09
N PRO A 19 -14.90 -16.31 -23.56
CA PRO A 19 -16.27 -16.70 -23.82
C PRO A 19 -17.25 -15.65 -23.27
N SER A 20 -18.33 -15.37 -24.00
CA SER A 20 -19.40 -14.50 -23.53
C SER A 20 -20.11 -15.16 -22.35
N ARG A 21 -19.99 -14.57 -21.16
CA ARG A 21 -20.62 -15.04 -19.92
C ARG A 21 -21.33 -13.88 -19.23
N GLU A 22 -22.53 -14.13 -18.72
CA GLU A 22 -23.17 -13.26 -17.75
C GLU A 22 -22.64 -13.62 -16.37
N VAL A 23 -21.98 -12.67 -15.71
CA VAL A 23 -21.39 -12.86 -14.38
C VAL A 23 -22.21 -12.04 -13.40
N ASN A 24 -22.75 -12.69 -12.37
CA ASN A 24 -23.48 -11.97 -11.33
C ASN A 24 -22.48 -11.27 -10.40
N CYS A 25 -22.58 -9.95 -10.31
CA CYS A 25 -21.70 -9.15 -9.48
C CYS A 25 -22.41 -8.67 -8.20
N THR A 26 -21.77 -8.81 -7.04
CA THR A 26 -22.23 -8.27 -5.74
C THR A 26 -21.73 -6.83 -5.54
N LEU A 27 -22.09 -5.94 -6.45
CA LEU A 27 -21.65 -4.53 -6.43
C LEU A 27 -22.82 -3.60 -6.11
N PRO A 28 -23.06 -3.25 -4.83
CA PRO A 28 -24.22 -2.45 -4.43
C PRO A 28 -24.13 -0.98 -4.88
N LEU A 29 -22.92 -0.45 -5.07
CA LEU A 29 -22.70 0.98 -5.36
C LEU A 29 -22.30 1.18 -6.82
N LYS A 30 -22.88 2.20 -7.47
CA LYS A 30 -22.68 2.48 -8.90
C LYS A 30 -21.20 2.73 -9.26
N TYR A 31 -20.47 3.43 -8.39
CA TYR A 31 -19.04 3.67 -8.65
C TYR A 31 -18.24 2.36 -8.71
N GLN A 32 -18.62 1.33 -7.96
CA GLN A 32 -17.93 0.04 -7.97
C GLN A 32 -18.18 -0.69 -9.29
N GLN A 33 -19.41 -0.59 -9.82
CA GLN A 33 -19.77 -1.16 -11.12
C GLN A 33 -18.96 -0.52 -12.25
N GLU A 34 -18.89 0.80 -12.29
CA GLU A 34 -18.10 1.54 -13.29
C GLU A 34 -16.60 1.19 -13.22
N ILE A 35 -16.04 1.05 -12.01
CA ILE A 35 -14.64 0.62 -11.84
C ILE A 35 -14.42 -0.77 -12.44
N VAL A 36 -15.31 -1.72 -12.16
CA VAL A 36 -15.17 -3.10 -12.66
C VAL A 36 -15.31 -3.13 -14.18
N GLU A 37 -16.25 -2.40 -14.76
CA GLU A 37 -16.41 -2.28 -16.21
C GLU A 37 -15.14 -1.72 -16.89
N ASP A 38 -14.60 -0.61 -16.37
CA ASP A 38 -13.38 0.00 -16.88
C ASP A 38 -12.18 -0.94 -16.77
N MET A 39 -12.04 -1.62 -15.62
CA MET A 39 -10.95 -2.56 -15.39
C MET A 39 -11.09 -3.87 -16.15
N LEU A 40 -12.29 -4.30 -16.55
CA LEU A 40 -12.46 -5.46 -17.41
C LEU A 40 -11.99 -5.16 -18.84
N THR A 41 -12.27 -3.95 -19.35
CA THR A 41 -11.91 -3.56 -20.73
C THR A 41 -10.43 -3.26 -20.90
N LYS A 42 -9.77 -2.71 -19.89
CA LYS A 42 -8.40 -2.21 -19.98
C LYS A 42 -7.54 -2.69 -18.82
N ASP A 43 -6.27 -2.95 -19.14
CA ASP A 43 -5.24 -3.19 -18.14
C ASP A 43 -4.74 -1.88 -17.57
N GLY A 44 -4.62 -1.83 -16.24
CA GLY A 44 -4.20 -0.62 -15.56
C GLY A 44 -4.05 -0.77 -14.06
N LEU A 45 -3.51 0.29 -13.47
CA LEU A 45 -3.37 0.48 -12.04
C LEU A 45 -4.58 1.25 -11.51
N LEU A 46 -5.38 0.62 -10.66
CA LEU A 46 -6.46 1.26 -9.93
C LEU A 46 -5.93 1.88 -8.63
N ILE A 47 -6.16 3.17 -8.45
CA ILE A 47 -5.84 3.91 -7.23
C ILE A 47 -7.13 4.43 -6.63
N LEU A 48 -7.53 3.83 -5.51
CA LEU A 48 -8.72 4.21 -4.75
C LEU A 48 -8.35 5.18 -3.64
N GLY A 49 -9.27 6.09 -3.31
CA GLY A 49 -9.22 6.76 -2.02
C GLY A 49 -9.30 5.73 -0.88
N ARG A 50 -8.50 5.92 0.18
CA ARG A 50 -8.49 5.04 1.36
C ARG A 50 -9.92 4.66 1.79
N GLY A 51 -10.17 3.41 2.11
CA GLY A 51 -11.45 2.97 2.67
C GLY A 51 -12.66 3.00 1.72
N LEU A 52 -12.48 3.10 0.40
CA LEU A 52 -13.56 2.90 -0.58
C LEU A 52 -13.92 1.43 -0.84
N GLY A 53 -13.27 0.49 -0.13
CA GLY A 53 -13.55 -0.95 -0.17
C GLY A 53 -13.02 -1.62 -1.44
N TRP A 54 -11.70 -1.84 -1.49
CA TRP A 54 -11.07 -2.51 -2.63
C TRP A 54 -11.37 -4.01 -2.68
N ASP A 55 -11.58 -4.65 -1.52
CA ASP A 55 -11.83 -6.09 -1.36
C ASP A 55 -12.99 -6.58 -2.27
N LEU A 56 -14.14 -5.91 -2.19
CA LEU A 56 -15.34 -6.24 -3.00
C LEU A 56 -15.10 -6.06 -4.50
N ILE A 57 -14.41 -4.99 -4.89
CA ILE A 57 -14.08 -4.69 -6.29
C ILE A 57 -13.14 -5.77 -6.82
N SER A 58 -12.11 -6.12 -6.05
CA SER A 58 -11.13 -7.16 -6.41
C SER A 58 -11.76 -8.53 -6.53
N ALA A 59 -12.63 -8.92 -5.59
CA ALA A 59 -13.31 -10.22 -5.64
C ALA A 59 -14.20 -10.33 -6.89
N ASN A 60 -15.03 -9.32 -7.17
CA ASN A 60 -15.88 -9.29 -8.36
C ASN A 60 -15.07 -9.26 -9.66
N LEU A 61 -13.99 -8.49 -9.70
CA LEU A 61 -13.10 -8.43 -10.86
C LEU A 61 -12.38 -9.77 -11.09
N LEU A 62 -11.89 -10.41 -10.04
CA LEU A 62 -11.27 -11.75 -10.11
C LEU A 62 -12.28 -12.81 -10.57
N HIS A 63 -13.51 -12.76 -10.04
CA HIS A 63 -14.59 -13.65 -10.44
C HIS A 63 -14.92 -13.50 -11.93
N ALA A 64 -15.09 -12.27 -12.40
CA ALA A 64 -15.35 -11.98 -13.82
C ALA A 64 -14.18 -12.38 -14.74
N LEU A 65 -12.93 -12.25 -14.25
CA LEU A 65 -11.73 -12.67 -15.00
C LEU A 65 -11.45 -14.18 -14.91
N SER A 66 -12.14 -14.91 -14.02
CA SER A 66 -12.02 -16.36 -13.86
C SER A 66 -12.80 -17.12 -14.94
N SER A 67 -12.49 -16.84 -16.21
CA SER A 67 -13.01 -17.64 -17.31
C SER A 67 -12.37 -19.04 -17.29
N PRO A 68 -13.16 -20.12 -17.36
CA PRO A 68 -12.63 -21.49 -17.29
C PRO A 68 -11.71 -21.83 -18.48
N SER A 69 -11.97 -21.23 -19.64
CA SER A 69 -11.11 -21.32 -20.82
C SER A 69 -10.92 -19.96 -21.50
N VAL A 70 -9.75 -19.79 -22.10
CA VAL A 70 -9.39 -18.65 -22.95
C VAL A 70 -8.94 -19.20 -24.28
N THR A 71 -9.54 -18.70 -25.36
CA THR A 71 -9.18 -19.13 -26.71
C THR A 71 -8.24 -18.10 -27.33
N LEU A 72 -7.00 -18.52 -27.61
CA LEU A 72 -5.99 -17.65 -28.21
C LEU A 72 -6.03 -17.83 -29.72
N ARG A 73 -6.39 -16.77 -30.45
CA ARG A 73 -6.28 -16.74 -31.91
C ARG A 73 -4.89 -16.27 -32.30
N HIS A 74 -4.10 -17.20 -32.85
CA HIS A 74 -2.84 -16.91 -33.51
C HIS A 74 -3.10 -16.86 -35.02
N GLY A 75 -3.24 -15.65 -35.57
CA GLY A 75 -3.56 -15.43 -36.98
C GLY A 75 -4.83 -16.15 -37.47
N PRO A 76 -4.98 -16.36 -38.79
CA PRO A 76 -6.22 -16.89 -39.39
C PRO A 76 -6.45 -18.39 -39.21
N ALA A 77 -5.47 -19.18 -38.72
CA ALA A 77 -5.52 -20.65 -38.81
C ALA A 77 -5.25 -21.43 -37.51
N LYS A 78 -4.83 -20.80 -36.39
CA LYS A 78 -4.50 -21.54 -35.15
C LYS A 78 -5.21 -20.94 -33.93
N THR A 79 -6.24 -21.65 -33.46
CA THR A 79 -6.90 -21.41 -32.18
C THR A 79 -6.35 -22.38 -31.14
N VAL A 80 -5.80 -21.87 -30.05
CA VAL A 80 -5.37 -22.69 -28.91
C VAL A 80 -6.29 -22.39 -27.73
N GLU A 81 -7.01 -23.40 -27.25
CA GLU A 81 -7.76 -23.27 -26.00
C GLU A 81 -6.80 -23.51 -24.82
N LYS A 82 -6.74 -22.54 -23.92
CA LYS A 82 -6.02 -22.64 -22.66
C LYS A 82 -7.00 -22.57 -21.50
N ARG A 83 -6.64 -23.17 -20.36
CA ARG A 83 -7.39 -22.99 -19.12
C ARG A 83 -7.07 -21.62 -18.53
N GLY A 84 -8.06 -20.99 -17.94
CA GLY A 84 -7.86 -19.75 -17.19
C GLY A 84 -6.93 -20.00 -16.00
N LEU A 85 -5.84 -19.25 -15.91
CA LEU A 85 -4.92 -19.28 -14.79
C LEU A 85 -4.56 -17.85 -14.38
N VAL A 86 -5.05 -17.43 -13.22
CA VAL A 86 -4.84 -16.07 -12.70
C VAL A 86 -4.09 -16.15 -11.38
N PHE A 87 -2.98 -15.42 -11.27
CA PHE A 87 -2.22 -15.34 -10.02
C PHE A 87 -2.54 -14.07 -9.25
N VAL A 88 -2.87 -14.22 -7.97
CA VAL A 88 -2.98 -13.11 -7.02
C VAL A 88 -1.66 -12.98 -6.27
N LEU A 89 -1.04 -11.81 -6.39
CA LEU A 89 0.28 -11.50 -5.84
C LEU A 89 0.19 -10.39 -4.80
N ASN A 90 1.11 -10.45 -3.82
CA ASN A 90 1.31 -9.42 -2.81
C ASN A 90 0.08 -9.14 -1.91
N ALA A 91 -0.77 -10.14 -1.71
CA ALA A 91 -1.84 -10.14 -0.72
C ALA A 91 -1.31 -10.47 0.68
N MET A 92 -1.91 -9.89 1.71
CA MET A 92 -1.71 -10.28 3.11
C MET A 92 -2.56 -11.50 3.48
N ASP A 93 -2.15 -12.25 4.50
CA ASP A 93 -2.85 -13.48 4.89
C ASP A 93 -4.32 -13.22 5.28
N ASP A 94 -4.60 -12.12 5.98
CA ASP A 94 -5.98 -11.72 6.37
C ASP A 94 -6.84 -11.35 5.15
N GLU A 95 -6.24 -10.72 4.14
CA GLU A 95 -6.91 -10.32 2.90
C GLU A 95 -7.25 -11.54 2.03
N ILE A 96 -6.35 -12.52 2.00
CA ILE A 96 -6.56 -13.78 1.28
C ILE A 96 -7.79 -14.52 1.84
N VAL A 97 -7.98 -14.51 3.16
CA VAL A 97 -9.16 -15.12 3.79
C VAL A 97 -10.44 -14.41 3.35
N ARG A 98 -10.47 -13.07 3.42
CA ARG A 98 -11.64 -12.27 3.01
C ARG A 98 -11.96 -12.45 1.52
N LEU A 99 -10.95 -12.39 0.66
CA LEU A 99 -11.13 -12.60 -0.78
C LEU A 99 -11.65 -14.01 -1.07
N LYS A 100 -11.18 -15.01 -0.34
CA LYS A 100 -11.67 -16.38 -0.49
C LYS A 100 -13.14 -16.51 -0.11
N GLU A 101 -13.56 -15.90 1.01
CA GLU A 101 -14.96 -15.91 1.44
C GLU A 101 -15.86 -15.24 0.39
N GLU A 102 -15.52 -14.01 -0.03
CA GLU A 102 -16.28 -13.26 -1.04
C GLU A 102 -16.34 -13.98 -2.41
N LEU A 103 -15.23 -14.58 -2.85
CA LEU A 103 -15.20 -15.38 -4.08
C LEU A 103 -16.05 -16.65 -3.96
N THR A 104 -16.08 -17.28 -2.79
CA THR A 104 -16.92 -18.47 -2.57
C THR A 104 -18.40 -18.10 -2.66
N ASP A 105 -18.78 -16.97 -2.07
CA ASP A 105 -20.15 -16.47 -2.14
C ASP A 105 -20.57 -16.13 -3.59
N LEU A 106 -19.68 -15.51 -4.36
CA LEU A 106 -19.89 -15.24 -5.79
C LEU A 106 -20.01 -16.51 -6.63
N GLN A 107 -19.20 -17.53 -6.34
CA GLN A 107 -19.26 -18.82 -7.02
C GLN A 107 -20.58 -19.55 -6.78
N TRP A 108 -21.12 -19.46 -5.56
CA TRP A 108 -22.41 -20.05 -5.23
C TRP A 108 -23.57 -19.36 -5.94
N LEU A 109 -23.45 -18.08 -6.28
CA LEU A 109 -24.46 -17.37 -7.05
C LEU A 109 -24.50 -17.79 -8.53
N ASP A 110 -23.36 -18.20 -9.08
CA ASP A 110 -23.22 -18.57 -10.50
C ASP A 110 -23.25 -20.09 -10.74
N ASP A 111 -23.45 -20.91 -9.71
CA ASP A 111 -23.36 -22.39 -9.76
C ASP A 111 -22.07 -22.91 -10.43
N ASP A 112 -20.96 -22.17 -10.29
CA ASP A 112 -19.70 -22.47 -10.96
C ASP A 112 -18.77 -23.32 -10.08
N GLU A 113 -18.89 -24.65 -10.20
CA GLU A 113 -18.07 -25.60 -9.43
C GLU A 113 -16.58 -25.62 -9.85
N ASN A 114 -16.23 -25.03 -11.00
CA ASN A 114 -14.89 -25.18 -11.59
C ASN A 114 -13.91 -24.06 -11.22
N SER A 115 -14.39 -22.88 -10.85
CA SER A 115 -13.53 -21.81 -10.35
C SER A 115 -13.23 -22.10 -8.88
N SER A 116 -11.99 -22.44 -8.53
CA SER A 116 -11.60 -22.62 -7.12
C SER A 116 -10.46 -21.66 -6.79
N PHE A 117 -10.61 -20.93 -5.68
CA PHE A 117 -9.57 -20.07 -5.15
C PHE A 117 -8.62 -20.89 -4.27
N VAL A 118 -7.40 -21.12 -4.77
CA VAL A 118 -6.39 -21.96 -4.09
C VAL A 118 -5.27 -21.08 -3.55
N VAL A 119 -4.84 -21.34 -2.30
CA VAL A 119 -3.75 -20.63 -1.66
C VAL A 119 -2.54 -21.56 -1.56
N ILE A 120 -1.44 -21.18 -2.20
CA ILE A 120 -0.18 -21.93 -2.19
C ILE A 120 0.75 -21.31 -1.16
N THR A 121 1.23 -22.14 -0.23
CA THR A 121 2.13 -21.69 0.85
C THR A 121 3.44 -22.45 0.87
N ASN A 122 3.40 -23.77 1.04
CA ASN A 122 4.58 -24.62 1.24
C ASN A 122 4.46 -25.99 0.53
N GLU A 123 3.55 -26.14 -0.44
CA GLU A 123 3.44 -27.39 -1.19
C GLU A 123 4.71 -27.72 -1.97
N SER A 124 4.93 -29.01 -2.27
CA SER A 124 6.04 -29.45 -3.12
C SER A 124 5.88 -28.95 -4.55
N GLN A 125 7.00 -28.82 -5.27
CA GLN A 125 7.00 -28.34 -6.67
C GLN A 125 6.12 -29.19 -7.60
N VAL A 126 6.05 -30.51 -7.36
CA VAL A 126 5.18 -31.43 -8.11
C VAL A 126 3.71 -31.16 -7.83
N ALA A 127 3.35 -30.95 -6.55
CA ALA A 127 1.98 -30.61 -6.17
C ALA A 127 1.55 -29.26 -6.77
N ARG A 128 2.43 -28.24 -6.71
CA ARG A 128 2.19 -26.92 -7.34
C ARG A 128 1.97 -27.03 -8.85
N LYS A 129 2.80 -27.81 -9.56
CA LYS A 129 2.62 -28.04 -11.00
C LYS A 129 1.24 -28.64 -11.32
N ASN A 130 0.78 -29.59 -10.52
CA ASN A 130 -0.56 -30.16 -10.69
C ASN A 130 -1.67 -29.15 -10.42
N LEU A 131 -1.48 -28.21 -9.48
CA LEU A 131 -2.43 -27.11 -9.25
C LEU A 131 -2.46 -26.14 -10.43
N TYR A 132 -1.31 -25.77 -10.99
CA TYR A 132 -1.23 -24.92 -12.17
C TYR A 132 -1.95 -25.53 -13.39
N LEU A 133 -1.82 -26.85 -13.58
CA LEU A 133 -2.52 -27.58 -14.65
C LEU A 133 -4.04 -27.63 -14.45
N LYS A 134 -4.54 -27.61 -13.21
CA LYS A 134 -5.98 -27.55 -12.95
C LYS A 134 -6.55 -26.21 -13.42
N GLY A 135 -5.78 -25.12 -13.30
CA GLY A 135 -6.22 -23.75 -13.58
C GLY A 135 -6.97 -23.15 -12.39
N GLY A 136 -7.57 -21.98 -12.62
CA GLY A 136 -8.32 -21.21 -11.62
C GLY A 136 -7.57 -20.00 -11.09
N ILE A 137 -8.03 -19.48 -9.95
CA ILE A 137 -7.41 -18.34 -9.26
C ILE A 137 -6.49 -18.89 -8.17
N ILE A 138 -5.22 -18.53 -8.23
CA ILE A 138 -4.21 -19.01 -7.29
C ILE A 138 -3.54 -17.83 -6.59
N SER A 139 -3.65 -17.78 -5.26
CA SER A 139 -2.85 -16.88 -4.44
C SER A 139 -1.51 -17.53 -4.12
N ILE A 140 -0.41 -16.86 -4.48
CA ILE A 140 0.95 -17.38 -4.30
C ILE A 140 1.92 -16.26 -3.89
N LYS A 141 2.89 -16.61 -3.04
CA LYS A 141 3.99 -15.70 -2.71
C LYS A 141 4.89 -15.50 -3.94
N SER A 142 5.21 -14.25 -4.27
CA SER A 142 5.99 -13.88 -5.46
C SER A 142 7.30 -14.67 -5.58
N ARG A 143 8.03 -14.86 -4.47
CA ARG A 143 9.29 -15.64 -4.46
C ARG A 143 9.12 -17.08 -4.95
N LEU A 144 8.01 -17.75 -4.61
CA LEU A 144 7.75 -19.12 -5.07
C LEU A 144 7.46 -19.14 -6.57
N LEU A 145 6.65 -18.19 -7.05
CA LEU A 145 6.32 -18.06 -8.46
C LEU A 145 7.56 -17.76 -9.32
N VAL A 146 8.49 -16.93 -8.82
CA VAL A 146 9.79 -16.69 -9.48
C VAL A 146 10.55 -18.00 -9.68
N VAL A 147 10.67 -18.81 -8.62
CA VAL A 147 11.39 -20.09 -8.69
C VAL A 147 10.70 -21.04 -9.67
N ASP A 148 9.38 -21.09 -9.67
CA ASP A 148 8.62 -21.99 -10.55
C ASP A 148 8.70 -21.59 -12.03
N LEU A 149 8.69 -20.29 -12.34
CA LEU A 149 8.89 -19.76 -13.70
C LEU A 149 10.33 -20.03 -14.18
N LEU A 150 11.35 -19.70 -13.37
CA LEU A 150 12.75 -19.92 -13.74
C LEU A 150 13.11 -21.42 -13.86
N ALA A 151 12.48 -22.27 -13.06
CA ALA A 151 12.66 -23.73 -13.14
C ALA A 151 11.89 -24.37 -14.32
N GLY A 152 11.06 -23.59 -15.05
CA GLY A 152 10.22 -24.12 -16.14
C GLY A 152 9.12 -25.05 -15.65
N SER A 153 8.68 -24.93 -14.40
CA SER A 153 7.54 -25.71 -13.87
C SER A 153 6.22 -25.25 -14.44
N ILE A 154 6.16 -23.97 -14.81
CA ILE A 154 5.07 -23.27 -15.47
C ILE A 154 5.67 -22.36 -16.55
N SER A 155 5.04 -22.30 -17.73
CA SER A 155 5.42 -21.34 -18.77
C SER A 155 4.63 -20.04 -18.59
N ALA A 156 5.22 -18.87 -18.85
CA ALA A 156 4.51 -17.61 -18.70
C ALA A 156 3.35 -17.47 -19.72
N ASP A 157 3.45 -18.12 -20.88
CA ASP A 157 2.41 -18.14 -21.91
C ASP A 157 1.15 -18.89 -21.45
N ASP A 158 1.26 -19.81 -20.48
CA ASP A 158 0.08 -20.50 -19.91
C ASP A 158 -0.67 -19.66 -18.86
N ILE A 159 -0.07 -18.57 -18.41
CA ILE A 159 -0.67 -17.67 -17.43
C ILE A 159 -1.61 -16.71 -18.14
N THR A 160 -2.88 -16.69 -17.72
CA THR A 160 -3.90 -15.81 -18.30
C THR A 160 -3.74 -14.37 -17.81
N GLY A 161 -3.38 -14.17 -16.55
CA GLY A 161 -3.11 -12.85 -16.04
C GLY A 161 -2.55 -12.79 -14.63
N LEU A 162 -2.01 -11.63 -14.30
CA LEU A 162 -1.48 -11.31 -12.97
C LEU A 162 -2.35 -10.24 -12.31
N PHE A 163 -2.74 -10.51 -11.08
CA PHE A 163 -3.48 -9.60 -10.23
C PHE A 163 -2.61 -9.19 -9.04
N VAL A 164 -2.19 -7.92 -9.01
CA VAL A 164 -1.25 -7.42 -8.02
C VAL A 164 -1.96 -6.53 -7.00
N LEU A 165 -2.00 -6.98 -5.76
CA LEU A 165 -2.49 -6.18 -4.63
C LEU A 165 -1.38 -5.31 -4.05
N HIS A 166 -1.78 -4.23 -3.36
CA HIS A 166 -0.87 -3.33 -2.67
C HIS A 166 0.27 -2.78 -3.53
N ALA A 167 -0.07 -2.22 -4.70
CA ALA A 167 0.90 -1.71 -5.67
C ALA A 167 1.82 -0.60 -5.08
N GLU A 168 1.38 0.11 -4.04
CA GLU A 168 2.15 1.09 -3.30
C GLU A 168 3.41 0.50 -2.64
N ARG A 169 3.40 -0.78 -2.26
CA ARG A 169 4.52 -1.43 -1.57
C ARG A 169 5.60 -1.94 -2.51
N LEU A 170 5.32 -2.00 -3.80
CA LEU A 170 6.24 -2.54 -4.80
C LEU A 170 7.50 -1.70 -4.93
N ARG A 171 8.64 -2.34 -5.14
CA ARG A 171 9.90 -1.65 -5.44
C ARG A 171 10.46 -2.22 -6.73
N GLU A 172 11.35 -1.51 -7.39
CA GLU A 172 11.99 -2.01 -8.61
C GLU A 172 12.69 -3.36 -8.36
N THR A 173 13.29 -3.53 -7.19
CA THR A 173 14.01 -4.74 -6.76
C THR A 173 13.12 -5.77 -6.05
N SER A 174 11.80 -5.66 -6.13
CA SER A 174 10.89 -6.61 -5.46
C SER A 174 10.74 -7.91 -6.25
N ASP A 175 10.43 -9.01 -5.57
CA ASP A 175 10.18 -10.28 -6.25
C ASP A 175 8.97 -10.18 -7.21
N THR A 176 7.93 -9.43 -6.82
CA THR A 176 6.73 -9.22 -7.64
C THR A 176 7.03 -8.45 -8.93
N SER A 177 7.90 -7.42 -8.89
CA SER A 177 8.32 -6.70 -10.09
C SER A 177 9.12 -7.58 -11.04
N PHE A 178 9.91 -8.51 -10.48
CA PHE A 178 10.62 -9.50 -11.27
C PHE A 178 9.67 -10.49 -11.94
N VAL A 179 8.65 -11.00 -11.23
CA VAL A 179 7.60 -11.84 -11.81
C VAL A 179 6.90 -11.12 -12.97
N VAL A 180 6.51 -9.86 -12.78
CA VAL A 180 5.83 -9.08 -13.82
C VAL A 180 6.71 -8.89 -15.05
N SER A 181 8.01 -8.67 -14.85
CA SER A 181 8.96 -8.54 -15.96
C SER A 181 9.10 -9.86 -16.73
N LEU A 182 9.32 -10.97 -16.02
CA LEU A 182 9.45 -12.30 -16.63
C LEU A 182 8.17 -12.71 -17.37
N PHE A 183 7.01 -12.42 -16.79
CA PHE A 183 5.72 -12.66 -17.41
C PHE A 183 5.56 -11.85 -18.71
N ARG A 184 5.88 -10.55 -18.71
CA ARG A 184 5.68 -9.70 -19.89
C ARG A 184 6.73 -9.92 -20.99
N ASP A 185 7.91 -10.41 -20.65
CA ASP A 185 8.97 -10.74 -21.62
C ASP A 185 8.60 -12.00 -22.45
N GLU A 186 7.89 -12.95 -21.86
CA GLU A 186 7.44 -14.19 -22.52
C GLU A 186 5.98 -14.14 -23.02
N ASN A 187 5.09 -13.44 -22.31
CA ASN A 187 3.66 -13.37 -22.60
C ASN A 187 3.22 -11.94 -23.00
N SER A 188 2.75 -11.82 -24.24
CA SER A 188 2.27 -10.56 -24.81
C SER A 188 0.77 -10.32 -24.68
N TRP A 189 -0.03 -11.36 -24.45
CA TRP A 189 -1.50 -11.30 -24.49
C TRP A 189 -2.15 -11.28 -23.11
N GLY A 190 -1.49 -11.85 -22.10
CA GLY A 190 -2.04 -12.00 -20.77
C GLY A 190 -2.16 -10.66 -20.04
N PHE A 191 -3.20 -10.53 -19.22
CA PHE A 191 -3.53 -9.25 -18.60
C PHE A 191 -2.71 -8.99 -17.33
N ILE A 192 -2.48 -7.71 -17.01
CA ILE A 192 -1.97 -7.31 -15.70
C ILE A 192 -2.91 -6.26 -15.11
N LYS A 193 -3.39 -6.51 -13.91
CA LYS A 193 -4.21 -5.55 -13.16
C LYS A 193 -3.62 -5.36 -11.79
N ALA A 194 -3.53 -4.09 -11.36
CA ALA A 194 -2.94 -3.75 -10.09
C ALA A 194 -3.86 -2.81 -9.32
N ILE A 195 -3.90 -2.96 -7.99
CA ILE A 195 -4.77 -2.18 -7.12
C ILE A 195 -3.95 -1.56 -5.98
N SER A 196 -4.31 -0.34 -5.61
CA SER A 196 -3.84 0.32 -4.40
C SER A 196 -4.95 1.17 -3.79
N ASP A 197 -5.03 1.16 -2.46
CA ASP A 197 -5.90 2.01 -1.65
C ASP A 197 -5.16 3.16 -0.98
N GLU A 198 -3.87 3.32 -1.29
CA GLU A 198 -2.94 4.23 -0.63
C GLU A 198 -2.41 5.30 -1.61
N PRO A 199 -3.23 6.31 -1.98
CA PRO A 199 -2.87 7.30 -2.98
C PRO A 199 -1.69 8.18 -2.55
N GLU A 200 -1.47 8.36 -1.24
CA GLU A 200 -0.41 9.21 -0.69
C GLU A 200 0.99 8.71 -1.05
N SER A 201 1.14 7.39 -1.23
CA SER A 201 2.38 6.76 -1.64
C SER A 201 2.83 7.12 -3.06
N PHE A 202 1.89 7.52 -3.91
CA PHE A 202 2.15 7.93 -5.29
C PHE A 202 2.41 9.43 -5.43
N GLY A 203 2.33 10.19 -4.32
CA GLY A 203 2.63 11.62 -4.28
C GLY A 203 4.12 11.92 -4.37
N GLY A 204 4.49 12.98 -5.10
CA GLY A 204 5.87 13.44 -5.27
C GLY A 204 6.26 13.63 -6.74
N PHE A 205 7.56 13.74 -7.00
CA PHE A 205 8.08 14.16 -8.31
C PHE A 205 7.91 13.11 -9.43
N THR A 206 7.96 11.81 -9.13
CA THR A 206 7.83 10.70 -10.11
C THR A 206 7.32 9.32 -9.64
N PRO A 207 6.88 9.05 -8.39
CA PRO A 207 6.54 7.69 -7.96
C PRO A 207 5.56 6.93 -8.86
N LEU A 208 4.50 7.60 -9.34
CA LEU A 208 3.51 6.96 -10.21
C LEU A 208 4.12 6.45 -11.52
N ALA A 209 4.93 7.26 -12.19
CA ALA A 209 5.58 6.87 -13.45
C ALA A 209 6.54 5.70 -13.26
N THR A 210 7.31 5.71 -12.16
CA THR A 210 8.19 4.59 -11.80
C THR A 210 7.39 3.30 -11.57
N LYS A 211 6.26 3.39 -10.86
CA LYS A 211 5.40 2.23 -10.57
C LYS A 211 4.76 1.64 -11.81
N LEU A 212 4.30 2.49 -12.73
CA LEU A 212 3.75 2.04 -14.02
C LEU A 212 4.80 1.33 -14.87
N LYS A 213 6.03 1.87 -14.88
CA LYS A 213 7.16 1.22 -15.55
C LYS A 213 7.47 -0.15 -14.96
N VAL A 214 7.49 -0.25 -13.62
CA VAL A 214 7.73 -1.51 -12.90
C VAL A 214 6.64 -2.54 -13.17
N LEU A 215 5.37 -2.12 -13.18
CA LEU A 215 4.23 -2.99 -13.42
C LEU A 215 3.99 -3.29 -14.91
N ARG A 216 4.73 -2.65 -15.83
CA ARG A 216 4.51 -2.74 -17.28
C ARG A 216 3.05 -2.44 -17.65
N LEU A 217 2.52 -1.36 -17.07
CA LEU A 217 1.15 -0.86 -17.29
C LEU A 217 1.19 0.52 -17.96
N SER A 218 0.23 0.75 -18.86
CA SER A 218 0.07 2.03 -19.56
C SER A 218 -1.03 2.91 -18.98
N ASN A 219 -2.10 2.31 -18.44
CA ASN A 219 -3.27 3.05 -17.93
C ASN A 219 -3.29 3.14 -16.41
N VAL A 220 -3.91 4.22 -15.91
CA VAL A 220 -4.20 4.44 -14.50
C VAL A 220 -5.65 4.85 -14.34
N PHE A 221 -6.32 4.26 -13.35
CA PHE A 221 -7.69 4.60 -12.96
C PHE A 221 -7.64 5.28 -11.59
N LEU A 222 -7.99 6.56 -11.53
CA LEU A 222 -7.96 7.35 -10.30
C LEU A 222 -9.38 7.55 -9.78
N TRP A 223 -9.65 7.03 -8.58
CA TRP A 223 -10.98 7.08 -7.95
C TRP A 223 -10.90 7.75 -6.56
N PRO A 224 -10.75 9.08 -6.50
CA PRO A 224 -10.73 9.81 -5.24
C PRO A 224 -12.12 9.86 -4.59
N ARG A 225 -12.18 10.11 -3.28
CA ARG A 225 -13.46 10.20 -2.54
C ARG A 225 -14.38 11.33 -3.01
N PHE A 226 -13.81 12.39 -3.59
CA PHE A 226 -14.56 13.51 -4.16
C PHE A 226 -15.03 13.27 -5.61
N HIS A 227 -14.73 12.11 -6.20
CA HIS A 227 -15.26 11.75 -7.52
C HIS A 227 -16.78 11.80 -7.52
N VAL A 228 -17.38 12.28 -8.61
CA VAL A 228 -18.82 12.59 -8.68
C VAL A 228 -19.67 11.39 -8.30
N GLU A 229 -19.36 10.23 -8.86
CA GLU A 229 -20.10 8.97 -8.65
C GLU A 229 -19.89 8.38 -7.25
N VAL A 230 -18.68 8.52 -6.70
CA VAL A 230 -18.37 8.10 -5.33
C VAL A 230 -19.14 8.97 -4.34
N SER A 231 -19.07 10.29 -4.51
CA SER A 231 -19.81 11.25 -3.70
C SER A 231 -21.33 11.06 -3.83
N ALA A 232 -21.84 10.78 -5.02
CA ALA A 232 -23.26 10.52 -5.23
C ALA A 232 -23.74 9.21 -4.58
N SER A 233 -22.87 8.21 -4.48
CA SER A 233 -23.17 6.91 -3.87
C SER A 233 -23.06 6.95 -2.34
N LEU A 234 -22.11 7.71 -1.80
CA LEU A 234 -21.88 7.85 -0.36
C LEU A 234 -22.78 8.90 0.29
N LYS A 235 -23.26 9.90 -0.47
CA LYS A 235 -24.25 10.84 0.03
C LYS A 235 -25.56 10.09 0.28
N PRO A 236 -26.18 10.23 1.46
CA PRO A 236 -27.44 9.57 1.75
C PRO A 236 -28.51 10.04 0.74
N LYS A 237 -28.94 9.11 -0.14
CA LYS A 237 -30.04 9.37 -1.06
C LYS A 237 -31.35 9.20 -0.31
N GLY A 238 -31.93 10.32 0.15
CA GLY A 238 -33.36 10.39 0.46
C GLY A 238 -33.73 11.16 1.72
N LYS A 239 -34.94 11.76 1.68
CA LYS A 239 -35.66 12.36 2.81
C LYS A 239 -36.05 11.29 3.86
N ARG A 240 -35.10 10.64 4.52
CA ARG A 240 -35.37 9.72 5.66
C ARG A 240 -34.86 10.33 6.96
N LYS A 241 -35.63 11.33 7.42
CA LYS A 241 -35.42 12.17 8.62
C LYS A 241 -35.30 11.45 9.97
N GLU A 242 -35.34 10.11 10.05
CA GLU A 242 -35.41 9.39 11.34
C GLU A 242 -34.30 8.33 11.54
N ALA A 243 -33.59 7.92 10.48
CA ALA A 243 -32.42 7.04 10.59
C ALA A 243 -31.08 7.80 10.50
N ASP A 244 -31.14 9.12 10.29
CA ASP A 244 -30.00 10.04 10.08
C ASP A 244 -29.13 10.25 11.34
N THR A 245 -29.64 9.89 12.52
CA THR A 245 -28.91 10.05 13.79
C THR A 245 -27.67 9.17 13.87
N ARG A 246 -27.56 8.10 13.05
CA ARG A 246 -26.41 7.19 13.04
C ARG A 246 -25.21 7.69 12.24
N GLN A 247 -25.39 8.69 11.37
CA GLN A 247 -24.32 9.22 10.51
C GLN A 247 -24.02 10.71 10.76
N GLN A 248 -24.61 11.31 11.79
CA GLN A 248 -24.28 12.66 12.20
C GLN A 248 -23.02 12.63 13.08
N ALA A 249 -21.88 13.03 12.51
CA ALA A 249 -20.69 13.28 13.29
C ALA A 249 -20.93 14.49 14.21
N ILE A 250 -20.90 14.26 15.53
CA ILE A 250 -20.95 15.34 16.52
C ILE A 250 -19.51 15.71 16.84
N GLU A 251 -19.05 16.87 16.37
CA GLU A 251 -17.72 17.37 16.70
C GLU A 251 -17.72 17.92 18.13
N ILE A 252 -16.94 17.28 19.01
CA ILE A 252 -16.74 17.74 20.38
C ILE A 252 -15.33 18.31 20.47
N ASN A 253 -15.22 19.65 20.47
CA ASN A 253 -13.94 20.32 20.62
C ASN A 253 -13.51 20.32 22.10
N THR A 254 -12.57 19.44 22.43
CA THR A 254 -11.95 19.36 23.75
C THR A 254 -10.59 20.05 23.75
N LYS A 255 -10.45 21.10 24.56
CA LYS A 255 -9.18 21.82 24.72
C LYS A 255 -8.23 21.04 25.62
N LEU A 256 -6.94 21.05 25.28
CA LEU A 256 -5.89 20.55 26.17
C LEU A 256 -5.82 21.37 27.46
N THR A 257 -5.46 20.69 28.55
CA THR A 257 -5.16 21.37 29.82
C THR A 257 -3.94 22.26 29.67
N SER A 258 -3.86 23.35 30.45
CA SER A 258 -2.74 24.30 30.40
C SER A 258 -1.38 23.61 30.56
N ARG A 259 -1.27 22.63 31.46
CA ARG A 259 -0.03 21.85 31.66
C ARG A 259 0.32 20.98 30.45
N SER A 260 -0.66 20.28 29.88
CA SER A 260 -0.44 19.44 28.68
C SER A 260 0.00 20.28 27.47
N ASN A 261 -0.62 21.46 27.29
CA ASN A 261 -0.24 22.39 26.23
C ASN A 261 1.21 22.89 26.39
N LYS A 262 1.65 23.22 27.61
CA LYS A 262 3.04 23.60 27.88
C LYS A 262 4.03 22.47 27.58
N ILE A 263 3.68 21.22 27.92
CA ILE A 263 4.49 20.04 27.59
C ILE A 263 4.57 19.84 26.08
N GLN A 264 3.44 19.94 25.37
CA GLN A 264 3.37 19.83 23.92
C GLN A 264 4.26 20.88 23.23
N ALA A 265 4.15 22.16 23.64
CA ALA A 265 4.97 23.23 23.10
C ALA A 265 6.46 22.97 23.33
N ALA A 266 6.85 22.56 24.54
CA ALA A 266 8.24 22.23 24.86
C ALA A 266 8.76 21.05 24.04
N LEU A 267 7.96 19.99 23.83
CA LEU A 267 8.32 18.85 22.98
C LEU A 267 8.55 19.27 21.53
N ILE A 268 7.67 20.10 20.97
CA ILE A 268 7.81 20.59 19.59
C ILE A 268 9.08 21.44 19.45
N THR A 269 9.36 22.33 20.41
CA THR A 269 10.60 23.13 20.40
C THR A 269 11.86 22.26 20.52
N CYS A 270 11.85 21.22 21.37
CA CYS A 270 12.95 20.25 21.42
C CYS A 270 13.16 19.54 20.08
N MET A 271 12.06 19.13 19.43
CA MET A 271 12.12 18.49 18.13
C MET A 271 12.66 19.43 17.04
N GLU A 272 12.24 20.69 17.02
CA GLU A 272 12.73 21.72 16.10
C GLU A 272 14.24 21.96 16.28
N ALA A 273 14.72 22.03 17.52
CA ALA A 273 16.15 22.14 17.83
C ALA A 273 16.93 20.91 17.34
N CYS A 274 16.43 19.70 17.59
CA CYS A 274 17.04 18.46 17.09
C CYS A 274 17.08 18.41 15.55
N LEU A 275 16.01 18.85 14.90
CA LEU A 275 15.91 18.87 13.45
C LEU A 275 16.88 19.89 12.83
N HIS A 276 17.01 21.07 13.45
CA HIS A 276 17.97 22.09 13.02
C HIS A 276 19.42 21.60 13.13
N GLU A 277 19.79 20.96 14.24
CA GLU A 277 21.12 20.37 14.40
C GLU A 277 21.36 19.20 13.44
N LEU A 278 20.34 18.38 13.17
CA LEU A 278 20.42 17.31 12.18
C LEU A 278 20.67 17.87 10.77
N ARG A 279 19.98 18.96 10.40
CA ARG A 279 20.16 19.69 9.14
C ARG A 279 21.55 20.31 9.04
N ARG A 280 22.05 20.90 10.12
CA ARG A 280 23.39 21.50 10.18
C ARG A 280 24.49 20.47 9.93
N HIS A 281 24.35 19.27 10.48
CA HIS A 281 25.31 18.19 10.27
C HIS A 281 25.22 17.53 8.89
N ASN A 282 24.05 17.60 8.22
CA ASN A 282 23.78 16.88 6.98
C ASN A 282 23.08 17.78 5.93
N PRO A 283 23.71 18.87 5.46
CA PRO A 283 23.07 19.82 4.56
C PRO A 283 22.72 19.20 3.19
N GLU A 284 23.51 18.24 2.70
CA GLU A 284 23.28 17.57 1.41
C GLU A 284 22.06 16.64 1.40
N LEU A 285 21.66 16.13 2.57
CA LEU A 285 20.53 15.21 2.73
C LEU A 285 19.25 15.93 3.17
N ALA A 286 19.37 17.20 3.55
CA ALA A 286 18.26 18.00 4.01
C ALA A 286 17.25 18.21 2.87
N THR A 287 16.03 17.74 3.08
CA THR A 287 14.90 17.95 2.16
C THR A 287 14.04 19.08 2.68
N GLU A 288 13.27 19.76 1.82
CA GLU A 288 12.24 20.74 2.23
C GLU A 288 11.21 20.15 3.22
N TYR A 289 11.08 18.83 3.24
CA TYR A 289 10.25 18.08 4.19
C TYR A 289 10.72 18.20 5.66
N TRP A 290 11.99 18.55 5.91
CA TRP A 290 12.54 18.72 7.25
C TRP A 290 12.12 20.07 7.84
N ASP A 291 10.84 20.18 8.17
CA ASP A 291 10.24 21.38 8.74
C ASP A 291 9.31 21.05 9.91
N LYS A 292 9.06 22.04 10.77
CA LYS A 292 8.22 21.93 11.96
C LYS A 292 6.76 21.61 11.63
N GLU A 293 6.26 22.07 10.49
CA GLU A 293 4.87 21.86 10.07
C GLU A 293 4.57 20.38 9.82
N ASN A 294 5.60 19.62 9.43
CA ASN A 294 5.50 18.19 9.12
C ASN A 294 5.69 17.29 10.34
N ILE A 295 5.99 17.84 11.53
CA ILE A 295 6.19 17.07 12.78
C ILE A 295 4.97 16.21 13.12
N HIS A 296 3.77 16.70 12.76
CA HIS A 296 2.51 16.00 13.01
C HIS A 296 2.18 14.89 12.00
N ASP A 297 2.95 14.71 10.91
CA ASP A 297 2.77 13.56 10.01
C ASP A 297 3.18 12.27 10.76
N PRO A 298 2.30 11.25 10.85
CA PRO A 298 2.65 9.93 11.38
C PRO A 298 3.93 9.34 10.76
N ASN A 299 4.21 9.65 9.50
CA ASN A 299 5.37 9.15 8.76
C ASN A 299 6.59 10.08 8.82
N PHE A 300 6.58 11.13 9.64
CA PHE A 300 7.67 12.12 9.70
C PHE A 300 9.05 11.49 9.95
N VAL A 301 9.19 10.70 11.02
CA VAL A 301 10.46 10.03 11.37
C VAL A 301 10.89 9.03 10.31
N ILE A 302 9.94 8.28 9.75
CA ILE A 302 10.19 7.28 8.70
C ILE A 302 10.72 7.96 7.43
N ARG A 303 10.14 9.10 7.02
CA ARG A 303 10.61 9.87 5.86
C ARG A 303 12.03 10.41 6.08
N ILE A 304 12.33 10.94 7.28
CA ILE A 304 13.70 11.34 7.63
C ILE A 304 14.65 10.13 7.54
N ARG A 305 14.24 8.96 8.04
CA ARG A 305 15.04 7.74 7.95
C ARG A 305 15.34 7.34 6.52
N ILE A 306 14.35 7.41 5.63
CA ILE A 306 14.51 7.09 4.21
C ILE A 306 15.52 8.02 3.55
N SER A 307 15.44 9.33 3.81
CA SER A 307 16.42 10.31 3.31
C SER A 307 17.84 10.05 3.83
N LEU A 308 17.97 9.60 5.08
CA LEU A 308 19.26 9.29 5.70
C LEU A 308 19.84 7.92 5.32
N ASN A 309 19.00 6.99 4.84
CA ASN A 309 19.38 5.60 4.61
C ASN A 309 20.55 5.40 3.62
N PRO A 310 20.62 6.11 2.46
CA PRO A 310 21.69 5.92 1.48
C PRO A 310 23.10 6.14 2.05
N GLN A 311 23.23 7.03 3.04
CA GLN A 311 24.51 7.37 3.67
C GLN A 311 24.55 7.00 5.15
N TRP A 312 23.64 6.15 5.64
CA TRP A 312 23.52 5.83 7.07
C TRP A 312 24.84 5.38 7.72
N HIS A 313 25.65 4.63 6.98
CA HIS A 313 26.95 4.15 7.43
C HIS A 313 27.99 5.28 7.59
N ARG A 314 27.86 6.38 6.85
CA ARG A 314 28.78 7.55 6.88
C ARG A 314 28.36 8.63 7.89
N LEU A 315 27.12 8.59 8.37
CA LEU A 315 26.61 9.57 9.33
C LEU A 315 27.39 9.54 10.65
N SER A 316 27.61 10.73 11.21
CA SER A 316 28.19 10.90 12.54
C SER A 316 27.34 10.19 13.61
N ARG A 317 27.98 9.79 14.71
CA ARG A 317 27.25 9.24 15.87
C ARG A 317 26.23 10.25 16.42
N THR A 318 26.55 11.55 16.39
CA THR A 318 25.64 12.63 16.79
C THR A 318 24.38 12.68 15.92
N SER A 319 24.52 12.58 14.60
CA SER A 319 23.37 12.56 13.67
C SER A 319 22.47 11.35 13.90
N LYS A 320 23.08 10.17 14.18
CA LYS A 320 22.33 8.96 14.53
C LYS A 320 21.58 9.11 15.85
N GLN A 321 22.22 9.72 16.86
CA GLN A 321 21.57 10.00 18.14
C GLN A 321 20.40 10.97 17.98
N LEU A 322 20.57 12.07 17.22
CA LEU A 322 19.50 13.04 16.94
C LEU A 322 18.30 12.38 16.25
N TYR A 323 18.53 11.41 15.36
CA TYR A 323 17.44 10.63 14.76
C TYR A 323 16.67 9.81 15.82
N PHE A 324 17.36 9.07 16.69
CA PHE A 324 16.71 8.31 17.75
C PHE A 324 16.00 9.21 18.78
N ASP A 325 16.54 10.41 19.00
CA ASP A 325 15.91 11.42 19.85
C ASP A 325 14.62 11.93 19.21
N LEU A 326 14.59 12.19 17.91
CA LEU A 326 13.36 12.55 17.18
C LEU A 326 12.30 11.44 17.24
N GLU A 327 12.72 10.18 17.12
CA GLU A 327 11.83 9.01 17.30
C GLU A 327 11.26 8.94 18.73
N THR A 328 12.09 9.22 19.73
CA THR A 328 11.65 9.24 21.14
C THR A 328 10.69 10.41 21.41
N LEU A 329 11.01 11.61 20.93
CA LEU A 329 10.19 12.82 21.14
C LEU A 329 8.83 12.74 20.43
N THR A 330 8.78 12.21 19.20
CA THR A 330 7.51 11.92 18.51
C THR A 330 6.68 10.87 19.24
N GLY A 331 7.34 9.82 19.76
CA GLY A 331 6.71 8.84 20.62
C GLY A 331 6.09 9.48 21.88
N LEU A 332 6.83 10.33 22.58
CA LEU A 332 6.35 11.07 23.75
C LEU A 332 5.18 12.00 23.41
N LEU A 333 5.21 12.68 22.27
CA LEU A 333 4.13 13.55 21.81
C LEU A 333 2.81 12.77 21.63
N ASN A 334 2.87 11.58 21.02
CA ASN A 334 1.70 10.71 20.86
C ASN A 334 1.22 10.16 22.21
N LYS A 335 2.15 9.75 23.08
CA LYS A 335 1.86 9.22 24.42
C LYS A 335 1.27 10.26 25.37
N LEU A 336 1.58 11.55 25.19
CA LEU A 336 1.00 12.64 25.98
C LEU A 336 -0.54 12.63 25.94
N LEU A 337 -1.11 12.21 24.80
CA LEU A 337 -2.54 12.17 24.52
C LEU A 337 -3.17 10.80 24.82
N SER A 338 -2.44 9.70 24.63
CA SER A 338 -2.99 8.34 24.78
C SER A 338 -2.76 7.71 26.15
N MET A 339 -1.76 8.16 26.93
CA MET A 339 -1.40 7.59 28.23
C MET A 339 -1.91 8.43 29.41
N ASP A 340 -2.02 7.78 30.57
CA ASP A 340 -2.31 8.42 31.85
C ASP A 340 -1.11 9.26 32.35
N SER A 341 -1.38 10.23 33.23
CA SER A 341 -0.36 11.17 33.68
C SER A 341 0.76 10.52 34.50
N VAL A 342 0.46 9.47 35.26
CA VAL A 342 1.43 8.78 36.11
C VAL A 342 2.37 7.94 35.25
N SER A 343 1.84 7.12 34.34
CA SER A 343 2.69 6.32 33.43
C SER A 343 3.50 7.22 32.50
N PHE A 344 2.94 8.33 32.01
CA PHE A 344 3.68 9.30 31.20
C PHE A 344 4.87 9.88 31.96
N TYR A 345 4.67 10.29 33.23
CA TYR A 345 5.75 10.80 34.07
C TYR A 345 6.83 9.73 34.34
N GLN A 346 6.44 8.48 34.61
CA GLN A 346 7.38 7.38 34.80
C GLN A 346 8.22 7.13 33.55
N GLU A 347 7.64 7.23 32.36
CA GLU A 347 8.37 7.07 31.11
C GLU A 347 9.38 8.21 30.89
N VAL A 348 8.96 9.47 31.10
CA VAL A 348 9.86 10.63 31.02
C VAL A 348 11.01 10.49 32.02
N GLN A 349 10.71 10.12 33.27
CA GLN A 349 11.73 9.89 34.29
C GLN A 349 12.67 8.73 33.92
N GLY A 350 12.13 7.65 33.36
CA GLY A 350 12.92 6.52 32.87
C GLY A 350 13.91 6.93 31.78
N ILE A 351 13.49 7.78 30.84
CA ILE A 351 14.38 8.30 29.79
C ILE A 351 15.49 9.17 30.41
N VAL A 352 15.17 10.02 31.38
CA VAL A 352 16.15 10.85 32.08
C VAL A 352 17.15 9.98 32.85
N ASP A 353 16.67 9.01 33.63
CA ASP A 353 17.51 8.12 34.44
C ASP A 353 18.45 7.27 33.56
N LEU A 354 17.98 6.80 32.40
CA LEU A 354 18.80 6.09 31.43
C LEU A 354 19.93 6.96 30.90
N ASN A 355 19.68 8.24 30.61
CA ASN A 355 20.70 9.18 30.15
C ASN A 355 21.69 9.55 31.26
N VAL A 356 21.24 9.71 32.51
CA VAL A 356 22.12 9.95 33.67
C VAL A 356 23.03 8.75 33.92
N ARG A 357 22.50 7.52 33.85
CA ARG A 357 23.32 6.30 33.97
C ARG A 357 24.39 6.22 32.88
N LYS A 358 24.05 6.54 31.63
CA LYS A 358 25.01 6.61 30.52
C LYS A 358 26.11 7.65 30.77
N SER A 359 25.77 8.79 31.36
CA SER A 359 26.74 9.83 31.75
C SER A 359 27.72 9.34 32.82
N SER A 360 27.24 8.62 33.84
CA SER A 360 28.10 8.10 34.92
C SER A 360 29.08 7.01 34.48
N SER A 361 28.80 6.34 33.36
CA SER A 361 29.62 5.26 32.80
C SER A 361 30.86 5.76 32.02
N GLY A 362 31.16 7.07 32.02
CA GLY A 362 32.28 7.65 31.26
C GLY A 362 32.06 7.70 29.74
N MET A 363 30.82 7.44 29.29
CA MET A 363 30.42 7.45 27.89
C MET A 363 29.73 8.80 27.58
N GLU A 364 30.43 9.92 27.80
CA GLU A 364 29.90 11.28 27.55
C GLU A 364 29.38 11.49 26.11
N SER A 365 29.83 10.64 25.18
CA SER A 365 29.41 10.64 23.77
C SER A 365 27.99 10.12 23.49
N SER A 366 27.22 9.71 24.50
CA SER A 366 25.87 9.10 24.34
C SER A 366 24.73 9.88 25.00
N ILE A 367 24.96 11.11 25.46
CA ILE A 367 23.89 11.92 26.03
C ILE A 367 22.99 12.43 24.89
N SER A 368 21.69 12.26 25.06
CA SER A 368 20.69 12.80 24.12
C SER A 368 20.74 14.33 24.19
N PRO A 369 21.15 15.05 23.13
CA PRO A 369 21.42 16.50 23.21
C PRO A 369 20.20 17.34 23.62
N TRP A 370 18.99 16.85 23.36
CA TRP A 370 17.75 17.56 23.71
C TRP A 370 17.53 17.69 25.23
N LEU A 371 18.10 16.79 26.04
CA LEU A 371 17.98 16.86 27.51
C LEU A 371 18.74 18.05 28.11
N ASN A 372 19.70 18.62 27.38
CA ASN A 372 20.43 19.81 27.81
C ASN A 372 19.66 21.11 27.52
N LEU A 373 18.55 21.03 26.78
CA LEU A 373 17.72 22.19 26.47
C LEU A 373 16.89 22.60 27.69
N THR A 374 16.64 23.90 27.81
CA THR A 374 15.81 24.46 28.88
C THR A 374 14.39 23.89 28.86
N GLU A 375 13.90 23.56 27.67
CA GLU A 375 12.60 22.97 27.38
C GLU A 375 12.47 21.57 27.98
N ALA A 376 13.55 20.78 28.04
CA ALA A 376 13.53 19.47 28.69
C ALA A 376 13.22 19.58 30.19
N SER A 377 13.76 20.60 30.87
CA SER A 377 13.43 20.86 32.27
C SER A 377 11.96 21.21 32.48
N THR A 378 11.34 21.91 31.51
CA THR A 378 9.92 22.22 31.56
C THR A 378 9.05 20.98 31.38
N ILE A 379 9.44 20.05 30.50
CA ILE A 379 8.75 18.77 30.31
C ILE A 379 8.76 17.98 31.63
N ILE A 380 9.90 17.89 32.30
CA ILE A 380 10.03 17.17 33.58
C ILE A 380 9.21 17.83 34.69
N ALA A 381 9.28 19.17 34.80
CA ALA A 381 8.53 19.90 35.82
C ALA A 381 7.01 19.76 35.64
N TYR A 382 6.50 20.02 34.43
CA TYR A 382 5.06 19.96 34.16
C TYR A 382 4.51 18.52 34.11
N SER A 383 5.31 17.53 33.74
CA SER A 383 4.90 16.11 33.84
C SER A 383 4.75 15.68 35.31
N LYS A 384 5.66 16.12 36.19
CA LYS A 384 5.55 15.91 37.64
C LYS A 384 4.31 16.59 38.22
N GLU A 385 4.05 17.85 37.85
CA GLU A 385 2.83 18.58 38.26
C GLU A 385 1.52 18.01 37.70
N ARG A 386 1.60 17.18 36.65
CA ARG A 386 0.44 16.48 36.07
C ARG A 386 0.18 15.14 36.78
N ALA A 387 1.23 14.54 37.35
CA ALA A 387 1.17 13.24 38.03
C ALA A 387 0.87 13.37 39.55
N LEU A 388 1.29 14.48 40.17
CA LEU A 388 0.92 14.89 41.53
C LEU A 388 -0.39 15.66 41.52
#